data_AF-A0A961XYF4-F1
#
_entry.id   AF-A0A961XYF4-F1
#
_cell.length_a   1.000
_cell.length_b   1.000
_cell.length_c   1.000
_cell.angle_alpha   90.00
_cell.angle_beta   90.00
_cell.angle_gamma   90.00
#
_symmetry.space_group_name_H-M   'P 1'
#
loop_
_entity.id
_entity.type
_entity.pdbx_description
1 polymer ?
#
loop_
_entity_poly.entity_id
_entity_poly.type
_entity_poly.pdbx_seq_one_letter_code
_entity_poly.pdbx_strand_id
1 'polypeptide(L)' 'FVFADRHDHAWRKRLDPEEFDLGSGDRALVKGGKIHPRYRIMVPEEFVGKERGHGA' A
#
# COMPACT_ATOMS: atom_id res chain seq x y z
N PHE A 1 3.92 -1.06 0.49
CA PHE A 1 4.29 0.35 0.57
C PHE A 1 3.15 1.29 0.12
N VAL A 2 2.03 1.37 0.87
CA VAL A 2 0.83 2.17 0.49
C VAL A 2 1.15 3.59 0.03
N PHE A 3 1.88 4.37 0.83
CA PHE A 3 2.18 5.77 0.49
C PHE A 3 3.17 5.91 -0.67
N ALA A 4 4.15 5.02 -0.75
CA ALA A 4 5.14 5.07 -1.81
C ALA A 4 4.50 4.82 -3.18
N ASP A 5 3.63 3.82 -3.27
CA ASP A 5 2.88 3.48 -4.49
C ASP A 5 1.91 4.60 -4.86
N ARG A 6 1.16 5.11 -3.88
CA ARG A 6 0.19 6.20 -4.08
C ARG A 6 0.83 7.48 -4.63
N HIS A 7 2.05 7.80 -4.24
CA HIS A 7 2.75 9.03 -4.62
C HIS A 7 3.77 8.82 -5.77
N ASP A 8 3.84 7.62 -6.37
CA ASP A 8 4.85 7.23 -7.37
C ASP A 8 6.28 7.63 -6.93
N HIS A 9 6.62 7.30 -5.68
CA HIS A 9 7.86 7.76 -5.10
C HIS A 9 9.06 7.03 -5.76
N ALA A 10 10.06 7.78 -6.24
CA ALA A 10 11.17 7.24 -7.03
C ALA A 10 11.94 6.07 -6.39
N TRP A 11 12.05 6.00 -5.06
CA TRP A 11 12.74 4.91 -4.38
C TRP A 11 11.96 3.58 -4.46
N ARG A 12 10.64 3.63 -4.63
CA ARG A 12 9.79 2.44 -4.63
C ARG A 12 10.13 1.47 -5.76
N LYS A 13 10.57 2.02 -6.90
CA LYS A 13 11.02 1.27 -8.09
C LYS A 13 12.34 0.53 -7.87
N ARG A 14 13.05 0.84 -6.78
CA ARG A 14 14.33 0.23 -6.42
C ARG A 14 14.18 -0.89 -5.38
N LEU A 15 12.98 -1.14 -4.90
CA LEU A 15 12.70 -2.19 -3.91
C LEU A 15 11.89 -3.32 -4.54
N ASP A 16 12.33 -4.54 -4.28
CA ASP A 16 11.53 -5.73 -4.50
C ASP A 16 10.66 -6.00 -3.25
N PRO A 17 9.32 -5.96 -3.35
CA PRO A 17 8.45 -6.28 -2.22
C PRO A 17 8.60 -7.70 -1.68
N GLU A 18 9.06 -8.66 -2.49
CA GLU A 18 9.19 -10.06 -2.08
C GLU A 18 10.35 -10.29 -1.11
N GLU A 19 11.31 -9.37 -1.06
CA GLU A 19 12.44 -9.42 -0.13
C GLU A 19 12.07 -9.02 1.31
N PHE A 20 10.85 -8.54 1.55
CA PHE A 20 10.41 -8.05 2.86
C PHE A 20 9.26 -8.86 3.44
N ASP A 21 9.50 -9.55 4.56
CA ASP A 21 8.42 -10.06 5.40
C ASP A 21 7.87 -8.94 6.29
N LEU A 22 6.68 -8.45 5.96
CA LEU A 22 5.99 -7.41 6.74
C LEU A 22 5.17 -8.01 7.90
N GLY A 23 5.17 -9.33 8.06
CA GLY A 23 4.37 -10.09 9.01
C GLY A 23 2.91 -10.25 8.58
N SER A 24 2.18 -11.10 9.31
CA SER A 24 0.76 -11.39 9.06
C SER A 24 -0.18 -10.55 9.93
N GLY A 25 -1.49 -10.62 9.66
CA GLY A 25 -2.54 -9.95 10.43
C GLY A 25 -3.04 -8.63 9.84
N ASP A 26 -4.28 -8.27 10.16
CA ASP A 26 -4.89 -7.03 9.72
C ASP A 26 -4.30 -5.85 10.52
N ARG A 27 -3.76 -4.85 9.82
CA ARG A 27 -3.20 -3.63 10.43
C ARG A 27 -4.12 -2.47 10.16
N ALA A 28 -4.18 -1.49 11.05
CA ALA A 28 -4.99 -0.29 10.85
C ALA A 28 -4.22 0.99 11.14
N LEU A 29 -4.16 1.89 10.15
CA LEU A 29 -3.63 3.24 10.32
C LEU A 29 -4.69 4.18 10.91
N VAL A 30 -5.95 3.96 10.58
CA VAL A 30 -7.10 4.74 11.07
C VAL A 30 -8.24 3.79 11.45
N LYS A 31 -9.01 4.17 12.46
CA LYS A 31 -10.22 3.44 12.84
C LYS A 31 -11.35 3.75 11.85
N GLY A 32 -12.08 2.74 11.40
CA GLY A 32 -13.22 2.92 10.49
C GLY A 32 -12.83 3.25 9.04
N GLY A 33 -11.56 3.07 8.68
CA GLY A 33 -11.12 3.15 7.29
C GLY A 33 -11.50 1.92 6.46
N LYS A 34 -10.93 1.82 5.27
CA LYS A 34 -11.13 0.71 4.34
C LYS A 34 -9.84 -0.09 4.17
N ILE A 35 -9.96 -1.41 4.02
CA ILE A 35 -8.80 -2.28 3.79
C ILE A 35 -8.22 -2.02 2.40
N HIS A 36 -6.92 -1.71 2.36
CA HIS A 36 -6.16 -1.59 1.12
C HIS A 36 -5.95 -2.98 0.48
N PRO A 37 -6.32 -3.21 -0.79
CA PRO A 37 -6.39 -4.55 -1.37
C PRO A 37 -5.03 -5.25 -1.47
N ARG A 38 -3.97 -4.52 -1.86
CA ARG A 38 -2.61 -5.06 -1.99
C ARG A 38 -1.92 -5.34 -0.65
N TYR A 39 -2.06 -4.44 0.31
CA TYR A 39 -1.26 -4.43 1.53
C TYR A 39 -2.01 -4.92 2.77
N ARG A 40 -3.33 -5.15 2.65
CA ARG A 40 -4.21 -5.59 3.73
C ARG A 40 -4.07 -4.77 5.02
N ILE A 41 -3.89 -3.46 4.85
CA ILE A 41 -3.89 -2.50 5.96
C ILE A 41 -5.09 -1.55 5.80
N MET A 42 -5.76 -1.21 6.90
CA MET A 42 -6.86 -0.26 6.93
C MET A 42 -6.31 1.15 6.80
N VAL A 43 -6.82 1.86 5.80
CA VAL A 43 -6.41 3.20 5.40
C VAL A 43 -7.65 4.10 5.27
N PRO A 44 -7.50 5.43 5.25
CA PRO A 44 -8.57 6.33 4.83
C PRO A 44 -9.18 5.89 3.49
N GLU A 45 -10.50 6.02 3.32
CA GLU A 45 -11.21 5.48 2.15
C GLU A 45 -10.67 6.03 0.83
N GLU A 46 -10.23 7.30 0.82
CA GLU A 46 -9.64 7.96 -0.34
C GLU A 46 -8.35 7.29 -0.84
N PHE A 47 -7.73 6.41 -0.06
CA PHE A 47 -6.50 5.68 -0.44
C PHE A 47 -6.77 4.34 -1.12
N VAL A 48 -8.03 3.87 -1.17
CA VAL A 48 -8.38 2.56 -1.77
C VAL A 48 -8.67 2.66 -3.28
N GLY A 49 -8.61 3.86 -3.89
CA GLY A 49 -9.13 4.11 -5.25
C GLY A 49 -8.17 4.65 -6.32
N LYS A 50 -6.86 4.79 -6.05
CA LYS A 50 -5.90 5.31 -7.03
C LYS A 50 -4.52 4.66 -6.91
N GLU A 51 -4.45 3.35 -7.14
CA GLU A 51 -3.18 2.80 -7.64
C GLU A 51 -3.19 3.04 -9.15
N ARG A 52 -2.40 4.01 -9.62
CA ARG A 52 -2.07 4.06 -11.05
C ARG A 52 -1.39 2.74 -11.35
N GLY A 53 -2.06 1.89 -12.13
CA GLY A 53 -1.51 0.60 -12.55
C GLY A 53 -0.09 0.80 -13.05
N HIS A 54 0.82 0.01 -12.49
CA HIS A 54 2.22 -0.02 -12.88
C HIS A 54 2.29 -0.50 -14.35
N GLY A 55 2.31 0.45 -15.28
CA GLY A 55 2.58 0.19 -16.69
C GLY A 55 4.08 -0.04 -16.87
N ALA A 56 4.41 -1.26 -17.31
CA ALA A 56 5.64 -1.74 -17.94
C ALA A 56 6.97 -1.18 -17.42
#